data_AF-A0A0E0T9J6-F1
#
_entry.id   AF-A0A0E0T9J6-F1
#
_cell.length_a   1.000
_cell.length_b   1.000
_cell.length_c   1.000
_cell.angle_alpha   90.00
_cell.angle_beta   90.00
_cell.angle_gamma   90.00
#
_symmetry.space_group_name_H-M   'P 1'
#
loop_
_entity.id
_entity.type
_entity.pdbx_description
1 polymer ?
#
loop_
_entity_poly.entity_id
_entity_poly.type
_entity_poly.pdbx_seq_one_letter_code
_entity_poly.pdbx_strand_id
1 'polypeptide(L)'
;MGKKQEIERLREQLNQWLVEEEHDNDEVWLKRGEAIFQRFAQLEPENTKLKIWFAQLLRDYGRDIKLRKENYRKARKLFEQALRFDPGDPVCRYHWGHLELYDGRWKEAIRQFQIVLQSTSKHLEPYHYIRALCSSAIAYNQLGDPETELAILDQLEGYHGPGQPNHYERITVTAIDADGEKYTCYTYVYPSERKEWLEQHAEQVFGGDWMVFLHSKDEVMYFAYGSCMSERDFRRTVPHFEVMGRAVLDDHRLAFTRYSRGRQGGVADIVPSPGDRVEGVLYKIPARYVTELDWREGVPAGVYRREYVDVQCNGQLVSALTYIVVEKQLDEIAPSESYASIILDEGASLLSTHYTERVRRHIEHLRRRER
;
A
#
# COMPACT_ATOMS: atom_id res chain seq x y z
N MET A 1 23.61 41.73 14.94
CA MET A 1 23.33 40.55 15.79
C MET A 1 24.46 39.56 15.57
N GLY A 2 25.13 39.08 16.62
CA GLY A 2 26.24 38.13 16.45
C GLY A 2 25.72 36.76 16.00
N LYS A 3 26.50 36.03 15.17
CA LYS A 3 26.17 34.68 14.67
C LYS A 3 25.59 33.75 15.75
N LYS A 4 26.15 33.81 16.97
CA LYS A 4 25.70 33.03 18.14
C LYS A 4 24.27 33.38 18.60
N GLN A 5 23.94 34.67 18.69
CA GLN A 5 22.59 35.13 19.07
C GLN A 5 21.55 34.77 18.01
N GLU A 6 21.92 34.79 16.73
CA GLU A 6 21.01 34.40 15.64
C GLU A 6 20.74 32.89 15.65
N ILE A 7 21.76 32.06 15.91
CA ILE A 7 21.60 30.61 16.10
C ILE A 7 20.68 30.31 17.29
N GLU A 8 20.84 31.02 18.40
CA GLU A 8 20.02 30.83 19.61
C GLU A 8 18.55 31.18 19.35
N ARG A 9 18.30 32.30 18.66
CA ARG A 9 16.95 32.68 18.20
C ARG A 9 16.35 31.65 17.24
N LEU A 10 17.13 31.11 16.31
CA LEU A 10 16.64 30.07 15.39
C LEU A 10 16.33 28.76 16.13
N ARG A 11 17.07 28.42 17.19
CA ARG A 11 16.79 27.24 18.03
C ARG A 11 15.46 27.39 18.76
N GLU A 12 15.18 28.57 19.29
CA GLU A 12 13.88 28.88 19.89
C GLU A 12 12.74 28.77 18.86
N GLN A 13 12.91 29.33 17.67
CA GLN A 13 11.93 29.21 16.58
C GLN A 13 11.71 27.78 16.14
N LEU A 14 12.78 26.98 16.06
CA LEU A 14 12.71 25.57 15.74
C LEU A 14 11.94 24.79 16.81
N ASN A 15 12.26 24.99 18.09
CA ASN A 15 11.54 24.36 19.19
C ASN A 15 10.06 24.74 19.21
N GLN A 16 9.76 26.01 18.98
CA GLN A 16 8.37 26.48 18.89
C GLN A 16 7.63 25.83 17.72
N TRP A 17 8.27 25.76 16.55
CA TRP A 17 7.70 25.10 15.38
C TRP A 17 7.51 23.59 15.57
N LEU A 18 8.39 22.91 16.31
CA LEU A 18 8.26 21.50 16.66
C LEU A 18 7.09 21.21 17.61
N VAL A 19 6.75 22.16 18.48
CA VAL A 19 5.66 22.04 19.47
C VAL A 19 4.31 22.44 18.88
N GLU A 20 4.30 23.36 17.90
CA GLU A 20 3.11 23.66 17.11
C GLU A 20 2.77 22.43 16.25
N GLU A 21 1.75 21.67 16.67
CA GLU A 21 1.24 20.51 15.94
C GLU A 21 0.86 20.88 14.50
N GLU A 22 0.99 19.90 13.60
CA GLU A 22 0.44 19.93 12.25
C GLU A 22 -1.05 20.32 12.32
N HIS A 23 -1.37 21.58 12.03
CA HIS A 23 -2.74 22.09 11.92
C HIS A 23 -3.13 22.22 10.45
N ASP A 24 -4.45 22.34 10.17
CA ASP A 24 -5.16 22.32 8.87
C ASP A 24 -4.52 23.03 7.64
N ASN A 25 -3.43 23.78 7.82
CA ASN A 25 -2.63 24.36 6.75
C ASN A 25 -1.15 23.91 6.80
N ASP A 26 -0.93 22.60 6.65
CA ASP A 26 0.39 21.94 6.67
C ASP A 26 1.44 22.62 5.77
N GLU A 27 1.02 23.31 4.70
CA GLU A 27 1.95 23.97 3.78
C GLU A 27 2.59 25.23 4.38
N VAL A 28 1.85 25.99 5.18
CA VAL A 28 2.38 27.16 5.87
C VAL A 28 3.33 26.71 6.98
N TRP A 29 2.96 25.65 7.71
CA TRP A 29 3.80 25.04 8.72
C TRP A 29 5.12 24.55 8.11
N LEU A 30 5.07 23.80 7.01
CA LEU A 30 6.26 23.28 6.35
C LEU A 30 7.16 24.39 5.76
N LYS A 31 6.58 25.42 5.13
CA LYS A 31 7.35 26.58 4.61
C LYS A 31 8.06 27.33 5.73
N ARG A 32 7.43 27.48 6.89
CA ARG A 32 8.05 28.14 8.05
C ARG A 32 9.21 27.30 8.59
N GLY A 33 9.02 25.99 8.71
CA GLY A 33 10.08 25.05 9.04
C GLY A 33 11.24 25.14 8.05
N GLU A 34 10.97 25.06 6.75
CA GLU A 34 11.97 25.15 5.68
C GLU A 34 12.79 26.44 5.78
N ALA A 35 12.16 27.59 6.03
CA ALA A 35 12.87 28.86 6.20
C ALA A 35 13.83 28.84 7.40
N ILE A 36 13.41 28.25 8.52
CA ILE A 36 14.26 28.07 9.72
C ILE A 36 15.46 27.18 9.38
N PHE A 37 15.22 26.04 8.71
CA PHE A 37 16.27 25.07 8.36
C PHE A 37 17.25 25.59 7.31
N GLN A 38 16.77 26.29 6.26
CA GLN A 38 17.64 26.92 5.27
C GLN A 38 18.56 27.95 5.92
N ARG A 39 18.04 28.74 6.88
CA ARG A 39 18.84 29.72 7.61
C ARG A 39 19.87 29.05 8.53
N PHE A 40 19.48 27.98 9.22
CA PHE A 40 20.41 27.14 9.98
C PHE A 40 21.52 26.56 9.10
N ALA A 41 21.18 26.00 7.94
CA ALA A 41 22.15 25.41 7.03
C ALA A 41 23.16 26.43 6.47
N GLN A 42 22.76 27.71 6.33
CA GLN A 42 23.67 28.80 5.95
C GLN A 42 24.62 29.20 7.10
N LEU A 43 24.12 29.24 8.34
CA LEU A 43 24.90 29.68 9.50
C LEU A 43 25.81 28.56 10.04
N GLU A 44 25.35 27.32 9.99
CA GLU A 44 26.04 26.11 10.45
C GLU A 44 26.14 25.06 9.33
N PRO A 45 26.91 25.31 8.26
CA PRO A 45 27.02 24.36 7.14
C PRO A 45 27.60 23.00 7.55
N GLU A 46 28.39 22.96 8.62
CA GLU A 46 28.98 21.72 9.17
C GLU A 46 28.02 20.89 10.03
N ASN A 47 26.83 21.42 10.37
CA ASN A 47 25.86 20.72 11.22
C ASN A 47 25.05 19.70 10.41
N THR A 48 25.69 18.57 10.11
CA THR A 48 25.12 17.48 9.30
C THR A 48 23.94 16.77 9.97
N LYS A 49 23.94 16.65 11.30
CA LYS A 49 22.86 15.99 12.05
C LYS A 49 21.52 16.69 11.85
N LEU A 50 21.52 18.03 11.93
CA LEU A 50 20.31 18.83 11.76
C LEU A 50 19.77 18.74 10.33
N LYS A 51 20.66 18.72 9.33
CA LYS A 51 20.30 18.55 7.91
C LYS A 51 19.67 17.19 7.64
N ILE A 52 20.26 16.11 8.17
CA ILE A 52 19.74 14.74 8.04
C ILE A 52 18.36 14.63 8.71
N TRP A 53 18.22 15.16 9.93
CA TRP A 53 16.94 15.14 10.64
C TRP A 53 15.84 15.85 9.82
N PHE A 54 16.15 17.01 9.23
CA PHE A 54 15.20 17.73 8.40
C PHE A 54 14.87 16.98 7.09
N ALA A 55 15.88 16.37 6.46
CA ALA A 55 15.69 15.51 5.30
C ALA A 55 14.73 14.36 5.61
N GLN A 56 14.89 13.71 6.76
CA GLN A 56 14.01 12.64 7.23
C GLN A 56 12.57 13.13 7.43
N LEU A 57 12.39 14.31 8.03
CA LEU A 57 11.06 14.90 8.18
C LEU A 57 10.41 15.22 6.82
N LEU A 58 11.17 15.83 5.89
CA LEU A 58 10.69 16.10 4.53
C LEU A 58 10.39 14.81 3.77
N ARG A 59 11.17 13.74 3.97
CA ARG A 59 10.90 12.40 3.45
C ARG A 59 9.62 11.84 4.03
N ASP A 60 9.43 11.90 5.35
CA ASP A 60 8.26 11.34 6.01
C ASP A 60 6.98 12.12 5.66
N TYR A 61 7.07 13.44 5.58
CA TYR A 61 5.99 14.31 5.08
C TYR A 61 5.76 14.14 3.57
N GLY A 62 6.81 13.99 2.78
CA GLY A 62 6.72 13.68 1.34
C GLY A 62 6.06 12.33 1.08
N ARG A 63 6.41 11.33 1.90
CA ARG A 63 5.71 10.05 1.97
C ARG A 63 4.26 10.28 2.37
N ASP A 64 3.97 11.07 3.39
CA ASP A 64 2.59 11.34 3.81
C ASP A 64 1.76 12.08 2.76
N ILE A 65 2.33 13.04 2.04
CA ILE A 65 1.68 13.77 0.94
C ILE A 65 1.46 12.87 -0.27
N LYS A 66 2.44 11.98 -0.56
CA LYS A 66 2.27 10.89 -1.52
C LYS A 66 1.12 10.00 -1.05
N LEU A 67 1.09 9.65 0.25
CA LEU A 67 0.21 8.63 0.83
C LEU A 67 -1.18 9.09 1.32
N ARG A 68 -1.44 10.39 1.45
CA ARG A 68 -2.72 10.87 2.02
C ARG A 68 -3.44 11.86 1.15
N LYS A 69 -2.71 12.52 0.24
CA LYS A 69 -3.23 13.63 -0.58
C LYS A 69 -3.10 13.36 -2.07
N GLU A 70 -2.64 12.16 -2.45
CA GLU A 70 -2.35 11.71 -3.83
C GLU A 70 -1.57 12.76 -4.67
N ASN A 71 -0.84 13.66 -4.00
CA ASN A 71 -0.24 14.80 -4.67
C ASN A 71 1.19 14.44 -5.06
N TYR A 72 1.33 13.58 -6.05
CA TYR A 72 2.61 13.08 -6.54
C TYR A 72 3.56 14.21 -6.95
N ARG A 73 3.02 15.31 -7.49
CA ARG A 73 3.81 16.49 -7.85
C ARG A 73 4.42 17.16 -6.61
N LYS A 74 3.66 17.28 -5.51
CA LYS A 74 4.15 17.85 -4.26
C LYS A 74 5.08 16.87 -3.53
N ALA A 75 4.74 15.58 -3.48
CA ALA A 75 5.61 14.54 -2.95
C ALA A 75 6.98 14.51 -3.64
N ARG A 76 7.01 14.59 -4.98
CA ARG A 76 8.25 14.70 -5.76
C ARG A 76 9.09 15.89 -5.32
N LYS A 77 8.49 17.09 -5.18
CA LYS A 77 9.20 18.28 -4.69
C LYS A 77 9.77 18.10 -3.28
N LEU A 78 9.02 17.40 -2.41
CA LEU A 78 9.46 17.13 -1.04
C LEU A 78 10.63 16.14 -1.01
N PHE A 79 10.59 15.10 -1.84
CA PHE A 79 11.72 14.18 -2.01
C PHE A 79 12.94 14.87 -2.66
N GLU A 80 12.72 15.74 -3.65
CA GLU A 80 13.77 16.61 -4.23
C GLU A 80 14.45 17.45 -3.15
N GLN A 81 13.66 18.07 -2.27
CA GLN A 81 14.19 18.85 -1.17
C GLN A 81 14.90 17.98 -0.14
N ALA A 82 14.32 16.85 0.27
CA ALA A 82 14.93 15.91 1.20
C ALA A 82 16.30 15.45 0.71
N LEU A 83 16.41 15.05 -0.56
CA LEU A 83 17.67 14.62 -1.18
C LEU A 83 18.68 15.75 -1.40
N ARG A 84 18.30 17.04 -1.31
CA ARG A 84 19.28 18.14 -1.26
C ARG A 84 19.97 18.22 0.09
N PHE A 85 19.28 17.88 1.17
CA PHE A 85 19.81 17.88 2.53
C PHE A 85 20.51 16.58 2.89
N ASP A 86 19.99 15.45 2.42
CA ASP A 86 20.61 14.13 2.53
C ASP A 86 20.55 13.38 1.18
N PRO A 87 21.54 13.61 0.28
CA PRO A 87 21.59 12.92 -1.01
C PRO A 87 21.73 11.40 -0.91
N GLY A 88 22.16 10.90 0.25
CA GLY A 88 22.39 9.48 0.50
C GLY A 88 21.17 8.73 1.04
N ASP A 89 20.05 9.42 1.36
CA ASP A 89 18.89 8.80 1.98
C ASP A 89 18.26 7.73 1.05
N PRO A 90 18.45 6.44 1.35
CA PRO A 90 18.00 5.38 0.47
C PRO A 90 16.51 5.08 0.64
N VAL A 91 15.91 5.44 1.78
CA VAL A 91 14.46 5.30 2.00
C VAL A 91 13.72 6.36 1.18
N CYS A 92 14.27 7.58 1.12
CA CYS A 92 13.74 8.62 0.24
C CYS A 92 13.80 8.19 -1.22
N ARG A 93 14.93 7.62 -1.67
CA ARG A 93 15.10 7.11 -3.03
C ARG A 93 14.18 5.93 -3.33
N TYR A 94 13.96 5.04 -2.38
CA TYR A 94 12.97 3.97 -2.51
C TYR A 94 11.57 4.53 -2.79
N HIS A 95 11.09 5.50 -2.00
CA HIS A 95 9.76 6.08 -2.20
C HIS A 95 9.65 6.89 -3.49
N TRP A 96 10.73 7.59 -3.86
CA TRP A 96 10.83 8.30 -5.14
C TRP A 96 10.77 7.31 -6.31
N GLY A 97 11.56 6.24 -6.30
CA GLY A 97 11.59 5.26 -7.40
C GLY A 97 10.20 4.71 -7.72
N HIS A 98 9.41 4.40 -6.69
CA HIS A 98 8.02 3.98 -6.87
C HIS A 98 7.13 5.09 -7.44
N LEU A 99 7.35 6.35 -7.06
CA LEU A 99 6.62 7.48 -7.64
C LEU A 99 6.86 7.60 -9.15
N GLU A 100 8.13 7.44 -9.56
CA GLU A 100 8.51 7.51 -10.97
C GLU A 100 8.02 6.29 -11.75
N LEU A 101 7.96 5.13 -11.09
CA LEU A 101 7.31 3.95 -11.64
C LEU A 101 5.84 4.27 -11.93
N TYR A 102 5.07 4.74 -10.96
CA TYR A 102 3.65 5.06 -11.18
C TYR A 102 3.41 6.15 -12.24
N ASP A 103 4.31 7.13 -12.34
CA ASP A 103 4.25 8.18 -13.36
C ASP A 103 4.72 7.73 -14.76
N GLY A 104 5.06 6.45 -14.95
CA GLY A 104 5.52 5.91 -16.22
C GLY A 104 6.94 6.30 -16.61
N ARG A 105 7.72 6.85 -15.67
CA ARG A 105 9.11 7.25 -15.87
C ARG A 105 10.07 6.12 -15.50
N TRP A 106 9.92 5.00 -16.19
CA TRP A 106 10.59 3.73 -15.94
C TRP A 106 12.12 3.87 -15.77
N LYS A 107 12.78 4.64 -16.63
CA LYS A 107 14.24 4.88 -16.55
C LYS A 107 14.66 5.60 -15.28
N GLU A 108 13.84 6.53 -14.79
CA GLU A 108 14.12 7.23 -13.54
C GLU A 108 13.84 6.33 -12.35
N ALA A 109 12.76 5.55 -12.38
CA ALA A 109 12.45 4.56 -11.35
C ALA A 109 13.63 3.59 -11.14
N ILE A 110 14.14 3.01 -12.22
CA ILE A 110 15.32 2.11 -12.20
C ILE A 110 16.53 2.80 -11.59
N ARG A 111 16.83 4.05 -11.97
CA ARG A 111 17.95 4.81 -11.39
C ARG A 111 17.83 4.94 -9.88
N GLN A 112 16.64 5.24 -9.38
CA GLN A 112 16.42 5.36 -7.93
C GLN A 112 16.56 4.00 -7.25
N PHE A 113 15.97 2.93 -7.80
CA PHE A 113 16.07 1.58 -7.24
C PHE A 113 17.50 1.04 -7.23
N GLN A 114 18.31 1.32 -8.24
CA GLN A 114 19.73 0.94 -8.24
C GLN A 114 20.47 1.50 -7.02
N ILE A 115 20.17 2.73 -6.62
CA ILE A 115 20.78 3.33 -5.43
C ILE A 115 20.29 2.65 -4.15
N VAL A 116 19.01 2.26 -4.09
CA VAL A 116 18.46 1.47 -2.97
C VAL A 116 19.18 0.13 -2.86
N LEU A 117 19.34 -0.57 -3.98
CA LEU A 117 19.95 -1.91 -4.04
C LEU A 117 21.44 -1.92 -3.71
N GLN A 118 22.14 -0.79 -3.93
CA GLN A 118 23.54 -0.61 -3.55
C GLN A 118 23.72 -0.09 -2.12
N SER A 119 22.64 0.28 -1.44
CA SER A 119 22.71 0.83 -0.09
C SER A 119 22.93 -0.26 0.95
N THR A 120 23.72 0.06 1.98
CA THR A 120 23.90 -0.78 3.18
C THR A 120 23.24 -0.14 4.41
N SER A 121 22.32 0.80 4.19
CA SER A 121 21.68 1.54 5.27
C SER A 121 20.84 0.64 6.16
N LYS A 122 21.05 0.76 7.47
CA LYS A 122 20.23 0.14 8.52
C LYS A 122 18.76 0.59 8.52
N HIS A 123 18.42 1.64 7.77
CA HIS A 123 17.06 2.14 7.65
C HIS A 123 16.26 1.44 6.55
N LEU A 124 16.91 0.60 5.74
CA LEU A 124 16.24 -0.27 4.78
C LEU A 124 16.05 -1.66 5.37
N GLU A 125 14.79 -2.06 5.49
CA GLU A 125 14.40 -3.44 5.78
C GLU A 125 14.57 -4.37 4.56
N PRO A 126 14.74 -5.69 4.76
CA PRO A 126 14.92 -6.67 3.68
C PRO A 126 13.88 -6.57 2.55
N TYR A 127 12.61 -6.31 2.89
CA TYR A 127 11.56 -6.21 1.89
C TYR A 127 11.74 -5.04 0.92
N HIS A 128 12.43 -3.97 1.31
CA HIS A 128 12.68 -2.83 0.42
C HIS A 128 13.55 -3.24 -0.77
N TYR A 129 14.54 -4.10 -0.54
CA TYR A 129 15.43 -4.60 -1.58
C TYR A 129 14.67 -5.52 -2.55
N ILE A 130 13.89 -6.47 -2.02
CA ILE A 130 13.06 -7.37 -2.83
C ILE A 130 12.07 -6.55 -3.66
N ARG A 131 11.33 -5.63 -3.04
CA ARG A 131 10.33 -4.80 -3.74
C ARG A 131 10.97 -3.85 -4.76
N ALA A 132 12.18 -3.34 -4.50
CA ALA A 132 12.93 -2.54 -5.47
C ALA A 132 13.40 -3.38 -6.67
N LEU A 133 13.81 -4.64 -6.47
CA LEU A 133 14.13 -5.57 -7.56
C LEU A 133 12.88 -5.86 -8.40
N CYS A 134 11.77 -6.28 -7.79
CA CYS A 134 10.51 -6.55 -8.50
C CYS A 134 10.01 -5.32 -9.26
N SER A 135 10.07 -4.14 -8.64
CA SER A 135 9.68 -2.88 -9.29
C SER A 135 10.62 -2.49 -10.44
N SER A 136 11.91 -2.82 -10.34
CA SER A 136 12.85 -2.65 -11.44
C SER A 136 12.54 -3.61 -12.58
N ALA A 137 12.22 -4.87 -12.29
CA ALA A 137 11.82 -5.86 -13.27
C ALA A 137 10.58 -5.40 -14.06
N ILE A 138 9.55 -4.90 -13.37
CA ILE A 138 8.38 -4.27 -13.99
C ILE A 138 8.79 -3.10 -14.90
N ALA A 139 9.67 -2.21 -14.43
CA ALA A 139 10.13 -1.07 -15.23
C ALA A 139 10.90 -1.49 -16.49
N TYR A 140 11.73 -2.53 -16.42
CA TYR A 140 12.46 -3.08 -17.57
C TYR A 140 11.50 -3.73 -18.57
N ASN A 141 10.51 -4.50 -18.10
CA ASN A 141 9.46 -5.05 -18.95
C ASN A 141 8.72 -3.97 -19.73
N GLN A 142 8.29 -2.89 -19.04
CA GLN A 142 7.61 -1.75 -19.66
C GLN A 142 8.49 -0.97 -20.65
N LEU A 143 9.82 -1.08 -20.53
CA LEU A 143 10.77 -0.52 -21.50
C LEU A 143 11.04 -1.45 -22.69
N GLY A 144 10.42 -2.63 -22.75
CA GLY A 144 10.65 -3.63 -23.78
C GLY A 144 11.96 -4.41 -23.59
N ASP A 145 12.44 -4.54 -22.34
CA ASP A 145 13.63 -5.30 -21.97
C ASP A 145 13.27 -6.49 -21.06
N PRO A 146 12.60 -7.52 -21.59
CA PRO A 146 12.23 -8.71 -20.82
C PRO A 146 13.42 -9.58 -20.44
N GLU A 147 14.58 -9.43 -21.09
CA GLU A 147 15.79 -10.18 -20.75
C GLU A 147 16.34 -9.73 -19.38
N THR A 148 16.39 -8.41 -19.15
CA THR A 148 16.81 -7.88 -17.85
C THR A 148 15.78 -8.16 -16.76
N GLU A 149 14.47 -8.05 -17.07
CA GLU A 149 13.41 -8.47 -16.15
C GLU A 149 13.63 -9.91 -15.69
N LEU A 150 13.80 -10.82 -16.64
CA LEU A 150 13.94 -12.24 -16.37
C LEU A 150 15.22 -12.54 -15.57
N ALA A 151 16.33 -11.84 -15.84
CA ALA A 151 17.55 -11.97 -15.06
C ALA A 151 17.38 -11.51 -13.60
N ILE A 152 16.56 -10.48 -13.35
CA ILE A 152 16.23 -10.03 -11.99
C ILE A 152 15.39 -11.10 -11.27
N LEU A 153 14.38 -11.66 -11.94
CA LEU A 153 13.57 -12.75 -11.37
C LEU A 153 14.42 -13.99 -11.08
N ASP A 154 15.32 -14.36 -11.99
CA ASP A 154 16.28 -15.45 -11.79
C ASP A 154 17.14 -15.24 -10.54
N GLN A 155 17.62 -14.00 -10.33
CA GLN A 155 18.37 -13.66 -9.13
C GLN A 155 17.53 -13.80 -7.85
N LEU A 156 16.29 -13.31 -7.87
CA LEU A 156 15.36 -13.39 -6.72
C LEU A 156 15.05 -14.85 -6.35
N GLU A 157 14.88 -15.69 -7.35
CA GLU A 157 14.53 -17.10 -7.20
C GLU A 157 15.76 -18.01 -7.06
N GLY A 158 16.98 -17.46 -7.09
CA GLY A 158 18.21 -18.24 -7.01
C GLY A 158 18.35 -19.27 -8.14
N TYR A 159 17.92 -18.89 -9.35
CA TYR A 159 18.08 -19.66 -10.57
C TYR A 159 19.32 -19.18 -11.33
N HIS A 160 20.22 -20.10 -11.66
CA HIS A 160 21.49 -19.84 -12.35
C HIS A 160 21.56 -20.49 -13.74
N GLY A 161 20.47 -21.11 -14.18
CA GLY A 161 20.37 -21.80 -15.46
C GLY A 161 20.24 -23.32 -15.33
N PRO A 162 19.98 -24.01 -16.46
CA PRO A 162 19.76 -25.46 -16.45
C PRO A 162 20.97 -26.23 -15.93
N GLY A 163 20.73 -27.17 -14.99
CA GLY A 163 21.77 -28.05 -14.45
C GLY A 163 22.74 -27.38 -13.47
N GLN A 164 22.47 -26.15 -13.06
CA GLN A 164 23.20 -25.45 -11.99
C GLN A 164 22.59 -25.77 -10.61
N PRO A 165 23.33 -25.54 -9.50
CA PRO A 165 22.78 -25.67 -8.17
C PRO A 165 21.77 -24.54 -7.88
N ASN A 166 20.51 -24.74 -8.27
CA ASN A 166 19.44 -23.76 -8.16
C ASN A 166 18.63 -23.90 -6.86
N HIS A 167 18.06 -22.80 -6.38
CA HIS A 167 17.04 -22.82 -5.33
C HIS A 167 15.67 -23.23 -5.90
N TYR A 168 15.32 -22.69 -7.06
CA TYR A 168 14.14 -23.04 -7.86
C TYR A 168 14.54 -23.24 -9.32
N GLU A 169 13.89 -24.16 -10.01
CA GLU A 169 14.01 -24.37 -11.45
C GLU A 169 12.99 -23.50 -12.20
N ARG A 170 13.43 -22.85 -13.28
CA ARG A 170 12.54 -22.12 -14.18
C ARG A 170 12.01 -23.05 -15.26
N ILE A 171 10.69 -23.21 -15.31
CA ILE A 171 10.00 -24.00 -16.32
C ILE A 171 9.10 -23.13 -17.20
N THR A 172 8.72 -23.66 -18.35
CA THR A 172 7.71 -23.05 -19.22
C THR A 172 6.37 -23.73 -19.00
N VAL A 173 5.32 -22.94 -18.80
CA VAL A 173 3.94 -23.40 -18.63
C VAL A 173 3.02 -22.67 -19.60
N THR A 174 1.85 -23.27 -19.86
CA THR A 174 0.77 -22.58 -20.56
C THR A 174 -0.22 -22.05 -19.53
N ALA A 175 -0.29 -20.73 -19.39
CA ALA A 175 -1.33 -20.06 -18.62
C ALA A 175 -2.56 -19.78 -19.50
N ILE A 176 -3.74 -19.78 -18.89
CA ILE A 176 -5.00 -19.47 -19.56
C ILE A 176 -5.67 -18.34 -18.78
N ASP A 177 -6.05 -17.25 -19.45
CA ASP A 177 -6.76 -16.16 -18.80
C ASP A 177 -8.28 -16.42 -18.67
N ALA A 178 -9.00 -15.43 -18.16
CA ALA A 178 -10.44 -15.51 -17.94
C ALA A 178 -11.26 -15.65 -19.23
N ASP A 179 -10.73 -15.16 -20.36
CA ASP A 179 -11.37 -15.22 -21.68
C ASP A 179 -11.00 -16.52 -22.43
N GLY A 180 -10.12 -17.34 -21.86
CA GLY A 180 -9.65 -18.59 -22.43
C GLY A 180 -8.45 -18.43 -23.36
N GLU A 181 -7.85 -17.23 -23.44
CA GLU A 181 -6.64 -17.01 -24.21
C GLU A 181 -5.44 -17.68 -23.54
N LYS A 182 -4.53 -18.21 -24.35
CA LYS A 182 -3.40 -19.01 -23.89
C LYS A 182 -2.10 -18.23 -24.00
N TYR A 183 -1.32 -18.25 -22.93
CA TYR A 183 -0.04 -17.58 -22.82
C TYR A 183 1.04 -18.59 -22.49
N THR A 184 2.20 -18.44 -23.12
CA THR A 184 3.41 -19.16 -22.72
C THR A 184 4.12 -18.34 -21.66
N CYS A 185 4.24 -18.88 -20.46
CA CYS A 185 4.78 -18.17 -19.30
C CYS A 185 5.95 -18.94 -18.70
N TYR A 186 6.89 -18.20 -18.09
CA TYR A 186 7.85 -18.79 -17.17
C TYR A 186 7.27 -18.83 -15.76
N THR A 187 7.57 -19.90 -15.03
CA THR A 187 7.33 -19.98 -13.59
C THR A 187 8.48 -20.72 -12.92
N TYR A 188 8.67 -20.46 -11.63
CA TYR A 188 9.69 -21.09 -10.82
C TYR A 188 9.06 -22.19 -9.97
N VAL A 189 9.71 -23.34 -9.91
CA VAL A 189 9.26 -24.52 -9.16
C VAL A 189 10.41 -25.11 -8.37
N TYR A 190 10.13 -25.84 -7.29
CA TYR A 190 11.20 -26.53 -6.58
C TYR A 190 11.94 -27.53 -7.50
N PRO A 191 13.27 -27.68 -7.33
CA PRO A 191 14.04 -28.66 -8.08
C PRO A 191 13.53 -30.09 -7.84
N SER A 192 13.63 -30.94 -8.87
CA SER A 192 13.08 -32.30 -8.84
C SER A 192 13.70 -33.17 -7.73
N GLU A 193 14.94 -32.86 -7.35
CA GLU A 193 15.68 -33.50 -6.27
C GLU A 193 15.06 -33.25 -4.89
N ARG A 194 14.27 -32.18 -4.74
CA ARG A 194 13.54 -31.86 -3.51
C ARG A 194 12.14 -32.46 -3.45
N LYS A 195 11.73 -33.22 -4.47
CA LYS A 195 10.39 -33.80 -4.56
C LYS A 195 10.04 -34.65 -3.33
N GLU A 196 10.93 -35.54 -2.92
CA GLU A 196 10.69 -36.40 -1.74
C GLU A 196 10.55 -35.58 -0.46
N TRP A 197 11.37 -34.53 -0.30
CA TRP A 197 11.24 -33.62 0.83
C TRP A 197 9.88 -32.90 0.83
N LEU A 198 9.42 -32.41 -0.32
CA LEU A 198 8.12 -31.77 -0.47
C LEU A 198 6.97 -32.73 -0.14
N GLU A 199 7.02 -33.96 -0.66
CA GLU A 199 5.99 -34.97 -0.39
C GLU A 199 5.90 -35.33 1.10
N GLN A 200 7.00 -35.21 1.84
CA GLN A 200 7.05 -35.50 3.28
C GLN A 200 6.72 -34.30 4.18
N HIS A 201 6.97 -33.06 3.73
CA HIS A 201 6.94 -31.87 4.61
C HIS A 201 6.00 -30.75 4.13
N ALA A 202 5.62 -30.73 2.85
CA ALA A 202 4.74 -29.70 2.31
C ALA A 202 3.27 -30.06 2.54
N GLU A 203 2.44 -29.03 2.70
CA GLU A 203 1.00 -29.18 2.74
C GLU A 203 0.43 -28.96 1.34
N GLN A 204 -0.46 -29.84 0.89
CA GLN A 204 -1.05 -29.73 -0.43
C GLN A 204 -2.06 -28.58 -0.49
N VAL A 205 -1.86 -27.70 -1.47
CA VAL A 205 -2.74 -26.58 -1.79
C VAL A 205 -3.92 -27.10 -2.63
N PHE A 206 -5.00 -27.52 -1.97
CA PHE A 206 -6.19 -27.98 -2.68
C PHE A 206 -6.82 -26.84 -3.50
N GLY A 207 -7.11 -27.13 -4.77
CA GLY A 207 -7.63 -26.13 -5.72
C GLY A 207 -6.54 -25.30 -6.42
N GLY A 208 -5.27 -25.45 -6.05
CA GLY A 208 -4.13 -24.84 -6.75
C GLY A 208 -4.00 -23.31 -6.57
N ASP A 209 -4.84 -22.70 -5.74
CA ASP A 209 -4.79 -21.27 -5.43
C ASP A 209 -4.15 -21.10 -4.04
N TRP A 210 -2.88 -20.66 -4.05
CA TRP A 210 -2.10 -20.44 -2.83
C TRP A 210 -2.76 -19.41 -1.90
N MET A 211 -3.39 -18.40 -2.48
CA MET A 211 -4.08 -17.37 -1.70
C MET A 211 -5.36 -17.93 -1.09
N VAL A 212 -6.10 -18.78 -1.78
CA VAL A 212 -7.23 -19.50 -1.15
C VAL A 212 -6.75 -20.41 -0.03
N PHE A 213 -5.66 -21.15 -0.23
CA PHE A 213 -5.13 -22.10 0.76
C PHE A 213 -4.56 -21.44 2.02
N LEU A 214 -3.78 -20.36 1.89
CA LEU A 214 -3.31 -19.59 3.05
C LEU A 214 -4.47 -19.16 3.97
N HIS A 215 -5.63 -18.99 3.36
CA HIS A 215 -6.87 -18.58 3.96
C HIS A 215 -7.88 -19.72 4.08
N SER A 216 -7.46 -20.99 3.97
CA SER A 216 -8.30 -22.18 4.18
C SER A 216 -7.97 -22.94 5.46
N LYS A 217 -7.01 -22.46 6.27
CA LYS A 217 -6.92 -22.89 7.68
C LYS A 217 -8.26 -22.62 8.36
N ASP A 218 -8.60 -23.33 9.44
CA ASP A 218 -9.93 -23.25 10.11
C ASP A 218 -10.43 -21.82 10.32
N GLU A 219 -9.53 -20.84 10.33
CA GLU A 219 -9.77 -19.43 10.43
C GLU A 219 -9.08 -18.61 9.34
N VAL A 220 -9.71 -17.50 8.94
CA VAL A 220 -9.33 -16.59 7.87
C VAL A 220 -9.25 -15.18 8.42
N MET A 221 -8.20 -14.46 8.06
CA MET A 221 -8.15 -13.01 8.28
C MET A 221 -9.02 -12.34 7.23
N TYR A 222 -10.03 -11.56 7.64
CA TYR A 222 -10.96 -10.86 6.78
C TYR A 222 -10.89 -9.35 7.05
N PHE A 223 -10.54 -8.57 6.03
CA PHE A 223 -10.46 -7.12 6.09
C PHE A 223 -11.75 -6.49 5.55
N ALA A 224 -12.52 -5.87 6.45
CA ALA A 224 -13.72 -5.13 6.13
C ALA A 224 -13.44 -3.63 6.04
N TYR A 225 -13.92 -2.99 4.96
CA TYR A 225 -13.76 -1.54 4.74
C TYR A 225 -15.09 -0.81 4.45
N GLY A 226 -16.21 -1.55 4.44
CA GLY A 226 -17.56 -1.04 4.18
C GLY A 226 -18.54 -1.39 5.30
N SER A 227 -19.77 -1.80 4.96
CA SER A 227 -20.79 -2.14 5.97
C SER A 227 -20.39 -3.28 6.92
N CYS A 228 -19.50 -4.19 6.48
CA CYS A 228 -19.00 -5.28 7.31
C CYS A 228 -18.11 -4.81 8.47
N MET A 229 -17.75 -3.52 8.55
CA MET A 229 -17.09 -2.94 9.73
C MET A 229 -18.04 -2.80 10.93
N SER A 230 -19.37 -2.70 10.69
CA SER A 230 -20.35 -2.77 11.76
C SER A 230 -20.43 -4.20 12.27
N GLU A 231 -19.96 -4.46 13.49
CA GLU A 231 -20.07 -5.78 14.11
C GLU A 231 -21.51 -6.31 14.11
N ARG A 232 -22.48 -5.42 14.31
CA ARG A 232 -23.90 -5.79 14.33
C ARG A 232 -24.35 -6.30 12.96
N ASP A 233 -23.95 -5.63 11.89
CA ASP A 233 -24.30 -6.03 10.52
C ASP A 233 -23.47 -7.24 10.05
N PHE A 234 -22.21 -7.33 10.47
CA PHE A 234 -21.32 -8.45 10.17
C PHE A 234 -21.79 -9.76 10.83
N ARG A 235 -22.23 -9.69 12.09
CA ARG A 235 -22.72 -10.84 12.88
C ARG A 235 -23.94 -11.54 12.26
N ARG A 236 -24.68 -10.86 11.38
CA ARG A 236 -25.80 -11.45 10.62
C ARG A 236 -25.34 -12.50 9.60
N THR A 237 -24.11 -12.39 9.13
CA THR A 237 -23.52 -13.31 8.14
C THR A 237 -22.49 -14.22 8.79
N VAL A 238 -21.67 -13.67 9.69
CA VAL A 238 -20.61 -14.39 10.39
C VAL A 238 -20.91 -14.33 11.89
N PRO A 239 -21.62 -15.32 12.47
CA PRO A 239 -22.04 -15.25 13.88
C PRO A 239 -20.88 -15.40 14.88
N HIS A 240 -19.75 -15.96 14.44
CA HIS A 240 -18.55 -16.16 15.25
C HIS A 240 -17.34 -15.55 14.55
N PHE A 241 -16.74 -14.54 15.18
CA PHE A 241 -15.52 -13.87 14.73
C PHE A 241 -14.76 -13.30 15.92
N GLU A 242 -13.46 -13.10 15.76
CA GLU A 242 -12.63 -12.30 16.66
C GLU A 242 -12.28 -10.98 15.97
N VAL A 243 -12.31 -9.88 16.73
CA VAL A 243 -11.90 -8.56 16.24
C VAL A 243 -10.42 -8.38 16.51
N MET A 244 -9.60 -8.35 15.46
CA MET A 244 -8.15 -8.14 15.58
C MET A 244 -7.80 -6.66 15.79
N GLY A 245 -8.68 -5.77 15.33
CA GLY A 245 -8.61 -4.33 15.51
C GLY A 245 -8.60 -3.57 14.19
N ARG A 246 -8.18 -2.30 14.26
CA ARG A 246 -7.98 -1.46 13.09
C ARG A 246 -6.83 -1.99 12.25
N ALA A 247 -7.08 -2.17 10.96
CA ALA A 247 -6.06 -2.47 9.98
C ALA A 247 -6.02 -1.41 8.87
N VAL A 248 -4.86 -1.27 8.25
CA VAL A 248 -4.60 -0.27 7.23
C VAL A 248 -4.13 -0.97 5.97
N LEU A 249 -4.86 -0.80 4.88
CA LEU A 249 -4.45 -1.20 3.54
C LEU A 249 -3.80 0.00 2.86
N ASP A 250 -2.52 -0.11 2.51
CA ASP A 250 -1.78 0.91 1.77
C ASP A 250 -2.03 0.81 0.26
N ASP A 251 -1.75 1.90 -0.46
CA ASP A 251 -1.86 2.05 -1.92
C ASP A 251 -3.29 1.79 -2.47
N HIS A 252 -4.32 2.02 -1.64
CA HIS A 252 -5.74 1.88 -1.98
C HIS A 252 -6.58 2.99 -1.36
N ARG A 253 -7.66 3.39 -2.05
CA ARG A 253 -8.67 4.31 -1.51
C ARG A 253 -10.06 3.68 -1.49
N LEU A 254 -10.87 4.13 -0.54
CA LEU A 254 -12.30 3.82 -0.51
C LEU A 254 -12.98 4.58 -1.66
N ALA A 255 -13.80 3.88 -2.42
CA ALA A 255 -14.57 4.42 -3.52
C ALA A 255 -16.00 3.86 -3.51
N PHE A 256 -16.89 4.48 -4.29
CA PHE A 256 -18.26 4.00 -4.46
C PHE A 256 -18.55 3.72 -5.94
N THR A 257 -18.02 2.61 -6.44
CA THR A 257 -17.88 2.35 -7.88
C THR A 257 -19.02 1.56 -8.50
N ARG A 258 -20.06 1.21 -7.75
CA ARG A 258 -21.20 0.46 -8.30
C ARG A 258 -22.51 0.83 -7.62
N TYR A 259 -23.56 1.01 -8.41
CA TYR A 259 -24.90 1.22 -7.90
C TYR A 259 -25.51 -0.09 -7.39
N SER A 260 -26.02 -0.08 -6.17
CA SER A 260 -26.84 -1.16 -5.62
C SER A 260 -28.30 -0.73 -5.52
N ARG A 261 -29.19 -1.50 -6.17
CA ARG A 261 -30.64 -1.32 -6.00
C ARG A 261 -31.09 -1.55 -4.55
N GLY A 262 -30.45 -2.48 -3.85
CA GLY A 262 -30.78 -2.79 -2.45
C GLY A 262 -30.32 -1.71 -1.46
N ARG A 263 -29.19 -1.06 -1.73
CA ARG A 263 -28.70 0.07 -0.91
C ARG A 263 -29.18 1.43 -1.42
N GLN A 264 -29.81 1.49 -2.59
CA GLN A 264 -30.28 2.72 -3.25
C GLN A 264 -29.19 3.78 -3.42
N GLY A 265 -27.99 3.36 -3.79
CA GLY A 265 -26.83 4.24 -3.97
C GLY A 265 -25.56 3.46 -4.28
N GLY A 266 -24.44 4.18 -4.31
CA GLY A 266 -23.11 3.58 -4.47
C GLY A 266 -22.74 2.66 -3.30
N VAL A 267 -22.15 1.50 -3.60
CA VAL A 267 -21.60 0.58 -2.60
C VAL A 267 -20.10 0.71 -2.47
N ALA A 268 -19.59 0.47 -1.26
CA ALA A 268 -18.18 0.62 -0.93
C ALA A 268 -17.31 -0.34 -1.74
N ASP A 269 -16.20 0.16 -2.25
CA ASP A 269 -15.19 -0.56 -3.00
C ASP A 269 -13.81 -0.07 -2.57
N ILE A 270 -12.78 -0.87 -2.80
CA ILE A 270 -11.39 -0.41 -2.75
C ILE A 270 -10.84 -0.41 -4.17
N VAL A 271 -10.23 0.71 -4.53
CA VAL A 271 -9.58 0.87 -5.83
C VAL A 271 -8.10 1.18 -5.61
N PRO A 272 -7.21 0.67 -6.48
CA PRO A 272 -5.81 1.06 -6.44
C PRO A 272 -5.71 2.58 -6.49
N SER A 273 -5.05 3.13 -5.47
CA SER A 273 -4.71 4.53 -5.39
C SER A 273 -3.36 4.57 -4.70
N PRO A 274 -2.27 4.56 -5.50
CA PRO A 274 -0.94 4.61 -4.94
C PRO A 274 -0.83 5.79 -4.01
N GLY A 275 -0.41 5.53 -2.79
CA GLY A 275 -0.51 6.55 -1.78
C GLY A 275 -1.65 6.35 -0.80
N ASP A 276 -2.90 6.41 -1.23
CA ASP A 276 -4.00 6.37 -0.28
C ASP A 276 -3.98 5.13 0.60
N ARG A 277 -4.68 5.26 1.72
CA ARG A 277 -4.88 4.17 2.65
C ARG A 277 -6.35 3.98 2.93
N VAL A 278 -6.77 2.73 3.05
CA VAL A 278 -8.09 2.34 3.54
C VAL A 278 -7.90 1.85 4.97
N GLU A 279 -8.48 2.55 5.94
CA GLU A 279 -8.65 1.97 7.26
C GLU A 279 -9.91 1.12 7.26
N GLY A 280 -9.80 -0.05 7.88
CA GLY A 280 -10.89 -0.99 8.04
C GLY A 280 -10.76 -1.77 9.34
N VAL A 281 -11.66 -2.73 9.52
CA VAL A 281 -11.63 -3.65 10.65
C VAL A 281 -11.12 -5.00 10.16
N LEU A 282 -10.08 -5.50 10.82
CA LEU A 282 -9.56 -6.84 10.59
C LEU A 282 -10.25 -7.82 11.55
N TYR A 283 -10.87 -8.84 10.98
CA TYR A 283 -11.49 -9.92 11.71
C TYR A 283 -10.72 -11.21 11.50
N LYS A 284 -10.74 -12.10 12.49
CA LYS A 284 -10.42 -13.51 12.31
C LYS A 284 -11.73 -14.29 12.33
N ILE A 285 -12.03 -15.01 11.25
CA ILE A 285 -13.33 -15.67 11.05
C ILE A 285 -13.13 -17.15 10.73
N PRO A 286 -13.99 -18.07 11.20
CA PRO A 286 -13.94 -19.45 10.74
C PRO A 286 -14.13 -19.56 9.21
N ALA A 287 -13.26 -20.31 8.53
CA ALA A 287 -13.25 -20.42 7.06
C ALA A 287 -14.57 -20.92 6.46
N ARG A 288 -15.34 -21.69 7.23
CA ARG A 288 -16.67 -22.14 6.82
C ARG A 288 -17.60 -20.98 6.44
N TYR A 289 -17.44 -19.78 7.04
CA TYR A 289 -18.29 -18.62 6.78
C TYR A 289 -17.95 -17.84 5.51
N VAL A 290 -16.85 -18.17 4.84
CA VAL A 290 -16.44 -17.47 3.62
C VAL A 290 -17.46 -17.71 2.49
N THR A 291 -18.13 -18.86 2.48
CA THR A 291 -19.19 -19.14 1.49
C THR A 291 -20.39 -18.20 1.70
N GLU A 292 -20.81 -17.97 2.93
CA GLU A 292 -21.89 -17.06 3.28
C GLU A 292 -21.52 -15.60 3.00
N LEU A 293 -20.25 -15.23 3.20
CA LEU A 293 -19.75 -13.92 2.77
C LEU A 293 -19.79 -13.77 1.25
N ASP A 294 -19.38 -14.79 0.49
CA ASP A 294 -19.47 -14.75 -0.98
C ASP A 294 -20.91 -14.50 -1.46
N TRP A 295 -21.90 -15.16 -0.85
CA TRP A 295 -23.31 -14.93 -1.16
C TRP A 295 -23.76 -13.52 -0.82
N ARG A 296 -23.35 -12.99 0.35
CA ARG A 296 -23.65 -11.62 0.77
C ARG A 296 -23.06 -10.57 -0.16
N GLU A 297 -21.81 -10.76 -0.57
CA GLU A 297 -21.09 -9.85 -1.46
C GLU A 297 -21.44 -10.11 -2.94
N GLY A 298 -22.33 -11.07 -3.22
CA GLY A 298 -22.81 -11.34 -4.57
C GLY A 298 -21.73 -11.88 -5.51
N VAL A 299 -20.75 -12.63 -4.99
CA VAL A 299 -19.67 -13.24 -5.78
C VAL A 299 -20.21 -14.14 -6.89
N PRO A 300 -21.20 -15.05 -6.65
CA PRO A 300 -21.77 -15.86 -7.73
C PRO A 300 -22.48 -15.05 -8.81
N ALA A 301 -22.88 -13.80 -8.50
CA ALA A 301 -23.55 -12.89 -9.41
C ALA A 301 -22.61 -11.85 -10.03
N GLY A 302 -21.28 -11.98 -9.82
CA GLY A 302 -20.28 -11.04 -10.34
C GLY A 302 -20.39 -9.63 -9.74
N VAL A 303 -20.91 -9.50 -8.51
CA VAL A 303 -21.02 -8.20 -7.84
C VAL A 303 -19.65 -7.75 -7.34
N TYR A 304 -19.08 -8.57 -6.45
CA TYR A 304 -17.71 -8.48 -5.98
C TYR A 304 -16.95 -9.76 -6.36
N ARG A 305 -15.62 -9.69 -6.32
CA ARG A 305 -14.73 -10.87 -6.31
C ARG A 305 -13.91 -10.87 -5.03
N ARG A 306 -13.48 -12.06 -4.60
CA ARG A 306 -12.47 -12.18 -3.55
C ARG A 306 -11.17 -11.52 -4.02
N GLU A 307 -10.48 -10.91 -3.09
CA GLU A 307 -9.14 -10.36 -3.26
C GLU A 307 -8.36 -10.58 -1.97
N TYR A 308 -7.05 -10.75 -2.08
CA TYR A 308 -6.19 -10.83 -0.93
C TYR A 308 -5.28 -9.63 -0.87
N VAL A 309 -5.28 -8.98 0.28
CA VAL A 309 -4.57 -7.73 0.51
C VAL A 309 -3.72 -7.83 1.75
N ASP A 310 -2.53 -7.25 1.70
CA ASP A 310 -1.65 -7.15 2.86
C ASP A 310 -1.98 -5.87 3.63
N VAL A 311 -2.45 -6.04 4.87
CA VAL A 311 -2.84 -4.93 5.75
C VAL A 311 -1.95 -4.83 6.96
N GLN A 312 -1.64 -3.60 7.37
CA GLN A 312 -0.90 -3.34 8.60
C GLN A 312 -1.86 -3.36 9.80
N CYS A 313 -1.68 -4.29 10.73
CA CYS A 313 -2.45 -4.41 11.97
C CYS A 313 -1.51 -4.59 13.16
N ASN A 314 -1.62 -3.74 14.18
CA ASN A 314 -0.79 -3.80 15.40
C ASN A 314 0.73 -3.87 15.15
N GLY A 315 1.22 -3.21 14.09
CA GLY A 315 2.64 -3.20 13.73
C GLY A 315 3.11 -4.42 12.92
N GLN A 316 2.20 -5.34 12.58
CA GLN A 316 2.49 -6.51 11.74
C GLN A 316 1.76 -6.39 10.39
N LEU A 317 2.40 -6.91 9.35
CA LEU A 317 1.78 -7.08 8.04
C LEU A 317 1.00 -8.40 8.05
N VAL A 318 -0.28 -8.35 7.72
CA VAL A 318 -1.20 -9.50 7.73
C VAL A 318 -1.87 -9.61 6.37
N SER A 319 -1.72 -10.75 5.70
CA SER A 319 -2.50 -11.04 4.49
C SER A 319 -3.95 -11.34 4.88
N ALA A 320 -4.91 -10.67 4.25
CA ALA A 320 -6.33 -10.72 4.60
C ALA A 320 -7.22 -10.85 3.36
N LEU A 321 -8.24 -11.71 3.45
CA LEU A 321 -9.34 -11.77 2.50
C LEU A 321 -10.10 -10.44 2.54
N THR A 322 -10.43 -9.93 1.37
CA THR A 322 -11.40 -8.86 1.21
C THR A 322 -12.21 -9.09 -0.07
N TYR A 323 -13.13 -8.18 -0.36
CA TYR A 323 -13.95 -8.24 -1.56
C TYR A 323 -13.75 -6.95 -2.34
N ILE A 324 -13.66 -6.99 -3.66
CA ILE A 324 -13.60 -5.79 -4.50
C ILE A 324 -14.63 -5.86 -5.62
N VAL A 325 -15.18 -4.73 -6.04
CA VAL A 325 -16.19 -4.69 -7.12
C VAL A 325 -15.58 -5.21 -8.42
N VAL A 326 -16.28 -6.10 -9.13
CA VAL A 326 -15.81 -6.62 -10.43
C VAL A 326 -15.96 -5.58 -11.52
N GLU A 327 -17.20 -5.18 -11.82
CA GLU A 327 -17.53 -4.18 -12.82
C GLU A 327 -17.72 -2.81 -12.16
N LYS A 328 -16.67 -1.98 -12.25
CA LYS A 328 -16.65 -0.63 -11.70
C LYS A 328 -17.23 0.35 -12.73
N GLN A 329 -18.19 1.16 -12.31
CA GLN A 329 -18.71 2.29 -13.07
C GLN A 329 -17.64 3.39 -13.16
N LEU A 330 -17.61 4.10 -14.29
CA LEU A 330 -16.61 5.13 -14.58
C LEU A 330 -16.66 6.30 -13.59
N ASP A 331 -17.88 6.69 -13.20
CA ASP A 331 -18.11 7.69 -12.16
C ASP A 331 -18.52 7.03 -10.85
N GLU A 332 -17.96 7.55 -9.75
CA GLU A 332 -18.42 7.17 -8.42
C GLU A 332 -19.81 7.72 -8.13
N ILE A 333 -20.59 6.93 -7.39
CA ILE A 333 -21.98 7.20 -7.06
C ILE A 333 -22.06 7.43 -5.56
N ALA A 334 -22.78 8.46 -5.13
CA ALA A 334 -22.96 8.69 -3.71
C ALA A 334 -23.66 7.48 -3.05
N PRO A 335 -23.17 7.01 -1.88
CA PRO A 335 -23.94 6.06 -1.08
C PRO A 335 -25.20 6.74 -0.55
N SER A 336 -26.27 5.96 -0.40
CA SER A 336 -27.48 6.40 0.29
C SER A 336 -27.15 6.82 1.73
N GLU A 337 -28.01 7.66 2.31
CA GLU A 337 -27.80 8.16 3.66
C GLU A 337 -27.77 7.04 4.71
N SER A 338 -28.66 6.06 4.56
CA SER A 338 -28.70 4.89 5.44
C SER A 338 -27.45 4.02 5.30
N TYR A 339 -26.91 3.83 4.09
CA TYR A 339 -25.69 3.05 3.89
C TYR A 339 -24.44 3.78 4.39
N ALA A 340 -24.35 5.09 4.16
CA ALA A 340 -23.27 5.92 4.66
C ALA A 340 -23.20 5.93 6.20
N SER A 341 -24.35 5.99 6.88
CA SER A 341 -24.41 5.95 8.36
C SER A 341 -23.88 4.62 8.92
N ILE A 342 -24.13 3.49 8.26
CA ILE A 342 -23.54 2.20 8.68
C ILE A 342 -22.01 2.26 8.63
N ILE A 343 -21.44 2.85 7.58
CA ILE A 343 -19.98 2.96 7.42
C ILE A 343 -19.40 3.97 8.43
N LEU A 344 -19.99 5.15 8.53
CA LEU A 344 -19.44 6.29 9.28
C LEU A 344 -19.73 6.30 10.77
N ASP A 345 -20.82 5.65 11.20
CA ASP A 345 -21.27 5.69 12.59
C ASP A 345 -21.09 4.33 13.26
N GLU A 346 -21.60 3.25 12.64
CA GLU A 346 -21.50 1.91 13.24
C GLU A 346 -20.13 1.26 13.00
N GLY A 347 -19.60 1.36 11.77
CA GLY A 347 -18.34 0.74 11.37
C GLY A 347 -17.08 1.53 11.74
N ALA A 348 -17.23 2.80 12.11
CA ALA A 348 -16.10 3.70 12.33
C ALA A 348 -15.50 3.65 13.75
N SER A 349 -16.08 2.89 14.67
CA SER A 349 -15.72 2.91 16.10
C SER A 349 -14.25 2.57 16.38
N LEU A 350 -13.64 1.76 15.52
CA LEU A 350 -12.22 1.36 15.60
C LEU A 350 -11.31 2.17 14.66
N LEU A 351 -11.89 2.95 13.76
CA LEU A 351 -11.14 3.72 12.77
C LEU A 351 -10.64 5.03 13.39
N SER A 352 -9.62 5.62 12.79
CA SER A 352 -9.16 6.95 13.19
C SER A 352 -10.22 8.01 12.84
N THR A 353 -10.39 8.99 13.73
CA THR A 353 -11.28 10.14 13.48
C THR A 353 -10.93 10.85 12.18
N HIS A 354 -9.62 10.94 11.86
CA HIS A 354 -9.14 11.53 10.62
C HIS A 354 -9.62 10.76 9.38
N TYR A 355 -9.54 9.42 9.39
CA TYR A 355 -10.03 8.60 8.28
C TYR A 355 -11.54 8.71 8.10
N THR A 356 -12.29 8.59 9.19
CA THR A 356 -13.76 8.69 9.17
C THR A 356 -14.22 10.04 8.62
N GLU A 357 -13.56 11.13 9.01
CA GLU A 357 -13.86 12.47 8.49
C GLU A 357 -13.53 12.61 7.01
N ARG A 358 -12.44 12.00 6.54
CA ARG A 358 -12.10 11.97 5.10
C ARG A 358 -13.15 11.23 4.29
N VAL A 359 -13.63 10.07 4.77
CA VAL A 359 -14.72 9.32 4.12
C VAL A 359 -16.01 10.15 4.10
N ARG A 360 -16.33 10.84 5.20
CA ARG A 360 -17.51 11.74 5.27
C ARG A 360 -17.44 12.83 4.20
N ARG A 361 -16.31 13.53 4.09
CA ARG A 361 -16.10 14.58 3.07
C ARG A 361 -16.18 14.03 1.65
N HIS A 362 -15.66 12.83 1.40
CA HIS A 362 -15.77 12.17 0.08
C HIS A 362 -17.23 11.92 -0.29
N ILE A 363 -18.01 11.34 0.63
CA ILE A 363 -19.44 11.09 0.43
C ILE A 363 -20.21 12.40 0.19
N GLU A 364 -19.92 13.45 0.95
CA GLU A 364 -20.54 14.78 0.73
C GLU A 364 -20.19 15.37 -0.64
N HIS A 365 -18.94 15.20 -1.09
CA HIS A 365 -18.51 15.64 -2.41
C HIS A 365 -19.28 14.93 -3.53
N LEU A 366 -19.45 13.60 -3.45
CA LEU A 366 -20.24 12.83 -4.41
C LEU A 366 -21.70 13.31 -4.45
N ARG A 367 -22.33 13.52 -3.29
CA ARG A 367 -23.71 14.04 -3.21
C ARG A 367 -23.90 15.42 -3.83
N ARG A 368 -22.86 16.26 -3.81
CA ARG A 368 -22.91 17.59 -4.45
C ARG A 368 -22.76 17.51 -5.97
N ARG A 369 -22.09 16.48 -6.50
CA ARG A 369 -21.96 16.26 -7.95
C ARG A 369 -23.23 15.73 -8.59
N GLU A 370 -24.08 15.03 -7.82
CA GLU A 370 -25.35 14.48 -8.28
C GLU A 370 -26.51 15.49 -8.28
N ARG A 371 -26.32 16.66 -7.63
CA ARG A 371 -27.27 17.78 -7.62
C ARG A 371 -26.91 18.79 -8.70
#